data_AF-A0AA42IU84-F1
#
_entry.id   AF-A0AA42IU84-F1
#
_cell.length_a   1.000
_cell.length_b   1.000
_cell.length_c   1.000
_cell.angle_alpha   90.00
_cell.angle_beta   90.00
_cell.angle_gamma   90.00
#
_symmetry.space_group_name_H-M   'P 1'
#
loop_
_entity.id
_entity.type
_entity.pdbx_description
1 polymer ?
#
loop_
_entity_poly.entity_id
_entity_poly.type
_entity_poly.pdbx_seq_one_letter_code
_entity_poly.pdbx_strand_id
1 'polypeptide(L)' 'MNHDFIRLANDMRRAHALGLPFRIPAMTMRDLAALFAIVQDVPTTSQLH' A
#
# COMPACT_ATOMS: atom_id res chain seq x y z
N MET A 1 -5.87 0.01 12.89
CA MET A 1 -4.52 -0.19 12.36
C MET A 1 -4.51 -1.01 11.07
N ASN A 2 -4.63 -2.36 11.05
CA ASN A 2 -4.61 -3.10 9.76
C ASN A 2 -5.68 -2.66 8.75
N HIS A 3 -6.84 -2.24 9.23
CA HIS A 3 -7.93 -1.74 8.39
C HIS A 3 -7.58 -0.43 7.66
N ASP A 4 -6.77 0.43 8.29
CA ASP A 4 -6.38 1.73 7.74
C ASP A 4 -5.39 1.56 6.57
N PHE A 5 -4.50 0.57 6.66
CA PHE A 5 -3.56 0.21 5.60
C PHE A 5 -4.23 -0.40 4.38
N ILE A 6 -5.21 -1.30 4.58
CA ILE A 6 -5.97 -1.89 3.47
C ILE A 6 -6.71 -0.80 2.70
N ARG A 7 -7.29 0.18 3.41
CA ARG A 7 -7.95 1.33 2.80
C ARG A 7 -6.96 2.22 2.04
N LEU A 8 -5.81 2.52 2.63
CA LEU A 8 -4.75 3.28 1.96
C LEU A 8 -4.30 2.63 0.65
N ALA A 9 -4.05 1.32 0.66
CA ALA A 9 -3.63 0.59 -0.54
C ALA A 9 -4.73 0.59 -1.61
N ASN A 10 -6.00 0.47 -1.22
CA ASN A 10 -7.12 0.56 -2.15
C ASN A 10 -7.25 1.96 -2.76
N ASP A 11 -7.09 3.01 -1.95
CA ASP A 11 -7.15 4.39 -2.41
C ASP A 11 -5.99 4.73 -3.37
N MET A 12 -4.78 4.23 -3.08
CA MET A 12 -3.63 4.33 -3.99
C MET A 12 -3.88 3.64 -5.33
N ARG A 13 -4.35 2.38 -5.31
CA ARG A 13 -4.66 1.64 -6.55
C ARG A 13 -5.74 2.33 -7.37
N ARG A 14 -6.76 2.86 -6.70
CA ARG A 14 -7.85 3.60 -7.35
C ARG A 14 -7.37 4.91 -7.96
N ALA A 15 -6.57 5.69 -7.24
CA ALA A 15 -6.00 6.93 -7.76
C ALA A 15 -5.10 6.67 -8.97
N HIS A 16 -4.25 5.63 -8.91
CA HIS A 16 -3.42 5.21 -10.03
C HIS A 16 -4.24 4.80 -11.26
N ALA A 17 -5.29 3.99 -11.08
CA ALA A 17 -6.18 3.58 -12.17
C ALA A 17 -6.93 4.77 -12.82
N LEU A 18 -7.16 5.84 -12.07
CA LEU A 18 -7.79 7.07 -12.54
C LEU A 18 -6.78 8.12 -13.05
N GLY A 19 -5.48 7.82 -13.01
CA GLY A 19 -4.43 8.78 -13.37
C GLY A 19 -4.34 10.00 -12.44
N LEU A 20 -4.87 9.89 -11.23
CA LEU A 20 -4.93 10.99 -10.27
C LEU A 20 -3.67 11.01 -9.40
N PRO A 21 -3.10 12.22 -9.14
CA PRO A 21 -2.02 12.35 -8.18
C PRO A 21 -2.50 11.97 -6.78
N PHE A 22 -1.85 10.98 -6.18
CA PHE A 22 -2.18 10.50 -4.83
C PHE A 22 -1.21 11.07 -3.78
N ARG A 23 -1.73 11.68 -2.73
CA ARG A 23 -0.94 12.13 -1.58
C ARG A 23 -1.00 11.09 -0.48
N ILE A 24 0.16 10.61 -0.08
CA ILE A 24 0.29 9.69 1.04
C ILE A 24 -0.06 10.45 2.32
N PRO A 25 -0.98 9.96 3.17
CA PRO A 25 -1.24 10.55 4.46
C PRO A 25 0.03 10.61 5.31
N ALA A 26 0.12 11.61 6.20
CA ALA A 26 1.17 11.63 7.21
C ALA A 26 1.07 10.36 8.06
N MET A 27 2.14 9.55 8.09
CA MET A 27 2.22 8.32 8.86
C MET A 27 3.43 8.37 9.78
N THR A 28 3.38 7.68 10.91
CA THR A 28 4.52 7.62 11.82
C THR A 28 5.60 6.68 11.26
N MET A 29 6.85 6.80 11.74
CA MET A 29 7.93 5.86 11.38
C MET A 29 7.58 4.39 11.69
N ARG A 30 6.74 4.15 12.70
CA ARG A 30 6.24 2.82 13.05
C ARG A 30 5.29 2.28 11.98
N ASP A 31 4.39 3.13 11.48
CA ASP A 31 3.45 2.79 10.41
C ASP A 31 4.19 2.52 9.09
N LEU A 32 5.24 3.30 8.82
CA LEU A 32 6.12 3.10 7.66
C LEU A 32 6.92 1.79 7.76
N ALA A 33 7.46 1.46 8.94
CA ALA A 33 8.16 0.20 9.16
C ALA A 33 7.24 -1.01 8.97
N ALA A 34 5.99 -0.91 9.46
CA ALA A 34 4.97 -1.93 9.23
C ALA A 34 4.65 -2.09 7.73
N LEU A 35 4.58 -0.98 6.98
CA LEU A 35 4.39 -1.02 5.52
C LEU A 35 5.52 -1.77 4.81
N PHE A 36 6.78 -1.47 5.15
CA PHE A 36 7.92 -2.16 4.56
C PHE A 36 7.95 -3.65 4.89
N ALA A 37 7.62 -4.03 6.12
CA ALA A 37 7.53 -5.42 6.53
C ALA A 37 6.46 -6.18 5.70
N ILE A 38 5.28 -5.59 5.49
CA ILE A 38 4.20 -6.19 4.70
C ILE A 38 4.60 -6.31 3.22
N VAL A 39 5.28 -5.32 2.66
CA VAL A 39 5.73 -5.34 1.25
C VAL A 39 6.83 -6.39 1.03
N GLN A 40 7.72 -6.58 1.99
CA GLN A 40 8.77 -7.61 1.93
C GLN A 40 8.22 -9.03 2.12
N ASP A 41 7.08 -9.16 2.81
CA ASP A 41 6.39 -10.44 3.04
C ASP A 41 5.38 -10.77 1.93
N VAL A 42 5.30 -9.95 0.86
CA VAL A 42 4.59 -10.37 -0.36
C VAL A 42 5.49 -11.42 -1.02
N PRO A 43 5.13 -12.73 -1.01
CA PRO A 43 5.79 -13.65 -1.92
C PRO A 43 5.55 -13.08 -3.30
N THR A 44 6.59 -12.95 -4.10
CA THR A 44 6.48 -12.73 -5.54
C THR A 44 5.60 -13.85 -6.08
N THR A 45 4.28 -13.65 -6.08
CA THR A 45 3.36 -14.46 -6.86
C THR A 45 3.72 -14.12 -8.28
N SER A 46 4.64 -14.93 -8.81
CA SER A 46 4.90 -15.14 -10.21
C SER A 46 3.57 -15.06 -10.92
N GLN A 47 3.32 -13.93 -11.58
CA GLN A 47 2.39 -13.95 -12.69
C GLN A 47 2.97 -14.92 -13.71
N LEU A 48 2.12 -15.77 -14.26
CA LEU A 48 1.86 -15.91 -15.70
C LEU A 48 1.42 -17.36 -15.96
N HIS A 49 0.10 -17.50 -16.06
CA HIS A 49 -0.53 -18.54 -16.86
C HIS A 49 -0.60 -18.03 -18.30
#